data_AF-A0A1F2PK23-F1
#
_entry.id   AF-A0A1F2PK23-F1
#
_cell.length_a   1.000
_cell.length_b   1.000
_cell.length_c   1.000
_cell.angle_alpha   90.00
_cell.angle_beta   90.00
_cell.angle_gamma   90.00
#
_symmetry.space_group_name_H-M   'P 1'
#
loop_
_entity.id
_entity.type
_entity.pdbx_description
1 polymer ?
#
loop_
_entity_poly.entity_id
_entity_poly.type
_entity_poly.pdbx_seq_one_letter_code
_entity_poly.pdbx_strand_id
1 'polypeptide(L)'
;MELSRISVDERLPEDVIWNTFNADLPKIMGAIFNTLSAAITRRQNLQLEKVGRMADFSYWGYAIAEAMGKNGQEFLDAYLDNQNRVNEEALASNPIATAVMALMRRNYKWSSSVSRLLYKLELVAGDEQINTHQKIWPADANVLSKRLKEVKSNLEEIGIQYEIRHAGDYKKIIITNVKNEKTGQIIEDDPKKTMTNTPLSGFGTTEALSTEAIDINTLLD
;
A
#
# COMPACT_ATOMS: atom_id res chain seq x y z
N MET A 1 -13.58 6.92 12.04
CA MET A 1 -14.65 7.28 12.99
C MET A 1 -15.97 6.99 12.30
N GLU A 2 -16.80 6.14 12.86
CA GLU A 2 -18.17 5.95 12.36
C GLU A 2 -19.06 7.02 13.01
N LEU A 3 -19.80 7.77 12.20
CA LEU A 3 -20.72 8.79 12.69
C LEU A 3 -22.01 8.10 13.15
N SER A 4 -22.31 8.22 14.44
CA SER A 4 -23.58 7.74 15.00
C SER A 4 -24.74 8.64 14.61
N ARG A 5 -25.92 8.04 14.41
CA ARG A 5 -27.14 8.79 14.09
C ARG A 5 -27.58 9.62 15.30
N ILE A 6 -27.85 10.91 15.09
CA ILE A 6 -28.36 11.81 16.14
C ILE A 6 -29.79 11.39 16.51
N SER A 7 -30.05 11.21 17.81
CA SER A 7 -31.38 10.88 18.33
C SER A 7 -32.39 11.98 18.00
N VAL A 8 -33.69 11.68 18.02
CA VAL A 8 -34.70 12.70 17.68
C VAL A 8 -34.67 13.87 18.68
N ASP A 9 -34.40 13.57 19.94
CA ASP A 9 -34.44 14.53 21.06
C ASP A 9 -33.21 15.44 21.13
N GLU A 10 -32.11 15.06 20.49
CA GLU A 10 -30.85 15.85 20.43
C GLU A 10 -30.75 16.72 19.16
N ARG A 11 -31.77 16.69 18.29
CA ARG A 11 -31.75 17.50 17.06
C ARG A 11 -32.01 18.97 17.39
N LEU A 12 -31.07 19.81 16.96
CA LEU A 12 -31.18 21.25 17.11
C LEU A 12 -31.47 21.93 15.77
N PRO A 13 -32.29 22.99 15.75
CA PRO A 13 -32.38 23.90 14.62
C PRO A 13 -31.04 24.53 14.27
N GLU A 14 -30.82 24.82 12.99
CA GLU A 14 -29.56 25.38 12.48
C GLU A 14 -29.18 26.72 13.15
N ASP A 15 -30.16 27.59 13.40
CA ASP A 15 -29.95 28.89 14.07
C ASP A 15 -29.44 28.72 15.51
N VAL A 16 -29.96 27.74 16.25
CA VAL A 16 -29.47 27.40 17.60
C VAL A 16 -28.01 26.93 17.54
N ILE A 17 -27.67 26.07 16.58
CA ILE A 17 -26.29 25.58 16.39
C ILE A 17 -25.35 26.77 16.11
N TRP A 18 -25.67 27.62 15.14
CA TRP A 18 -24.83 28.78 14.81
C TRP A 18 -24.70 29.76 15.96
N ASN A 19 -25.78 30.04 16.70
CA ASN A 19 -25.73 30.94 17.85
C ASN A 19 -24.82 30.41 18.96
N THR A 20 -24.91 29.11 19.29
CA THR A 20 -24.02 28.49 20.28
C THR A 20 -22.57 28.46 19.83
N PHE A 21 -22.31 28.10 18.57
CA PHE A 21 -20.96 28.13 17.99
C PHE A 21 -20.35 29.54 18.03
N ASN A 22 -21.10 30.57 17.62
CA ASN A 22 -20.63 31.95 17.61
C ASN A 22 -20.36 32.48 19.03
N ALA A 23 -21.14 32.05 20.01
CA ALA A 23 -20.91 32.41 21.42
C ALA A 23 -19.59 31.81 21.96
N ASP A 24 -19.25 30.59 21.55
CA ASP A 24 -18.00 29.92 21.97
C ASP A 24 -16.80 30.20 21.06
N LEU A 25 -17.02 30.79 19.88
CA LEU A 25 -15.98 31.10 18.90
C LEU A 25 -14.76 31.82 19.50
N PRO A 26 -14.89 32.84 20.38
CA PRO A 26 -13.72 33.47 21.00
C PRO A 26 -12.88 32.52 21.85
N LYS A 27 -13.52 31.60 22.58
CA LYS A 27 -12.84 30.61 23.42
C LYS A 27 -12.13 29.56 22.56
N ILE A 28 -12.80 29.08 21.51
CA ILE A 28 -12.24 28.13 20.54
C ILE A 28 -10.98 28.74 19.91
N MET A 29 -11.07 29.98 19.44
CA MET A 29 -9.91 30.67 18.86
C MET A 29 -8.77 30.87 19.87
N GLY A 30 -9.09 31.26 21.11
CA GLY A 30 -8.09 31.36 22.18
C GLY A 30 -7.37 30.03 22.42
N ALA A 31 -8.11 28.92 22.48
CA ALA A 31 -7.54 27.59 22.65
C ALA A 31 -6.62 27.18 21.48
N ILE A 32 -7.03 27.47 20.24
CA ILE A 32 -6.23 27.20 19.03
C ILE A 32 -4.92 27.98 19.08
N PHE A 33 -4.96 29.30 19.32
CA PHE A 33 -3.75 30.12 19.32
C PHE A 33 -2.80 29.80 20.48
N ASN A 34 -3.33 29.51 21.67
CA ASN A 34 -2.52 29.09 22.81
C ASN A 34 -1.81 27.76 22.53
N THR A 35 -2.53 26.80 21.97
CA THR A 35 -1.96 25.50 21.58
C THR A 35 -0.88 25.67 20.52
N LEU A 36 -1.14 26.49 19.50
CA LEU A 36 -0.18 26.74 18.42
C LEU A 36 1.09 27.44 18.93
N SER A 37 0.94 28.46 19.79
CA SER A 37 2.07 29.14 20.42
C SER A 37 2.96 28.16 21.19
N ALA A 38 2.35 27.29 21.97
CA ALA A 38 3.04 26.27 22.74
C ALA A 38 3.68 25.17 21.86
N ALA A 39 3.07 24.85 20.72
CA ALA A 39 3.61 23.90 19.74
C ALA A 39 4.82 24.47 18.98
N ILE A 40 4.82 25.77 18.63
CA ILE A 40 5.97 26.43 17.98
C ILE A 40 7.24 26.23 18.80
N THR A 41 7.19 26.48 20.11
CA THR A 41 8.35 26.33 21.00
C THR A 41 8.82 24.87 21.08
N ARG A 42 7.90 23.91 21.18
CA ARG A 42 8.24 22.48 21.24
C ARG A 42 8.90 21.99 19.95
N ARG A 43 8.39 22.43 18.79
CA ARG A 43 8.89 22.00 17.48
C ARG A 43 10.36 22.38 17.26
N GLN A 44 10.83 23.51 17.80
CA GLN A 44 12.21 23.99 17.58
C GLN A 44 13.29 22.97 17.98
N ASN A 45 13.03 22.15 19.00
CA ASN A 45 13.98 21.16 19.52
C ASN A 45 13.56 19.71 19.26
N LEU A 46 12.50 19.49 18.47
CA LEU A 46 11.97 18.16 18.21
C LEU A 46 12.78 17.44 17.12
N GLN A 47 13.11 16.18 17.37
CA GLN A 47 13.71 15.27 16.39
C GLN A 47 12.90 13.98 16.38
N LEU A 48 12.40 13.61 15.20
CA LEU A 48 11.62 12.39 15.02
C LEU A 48 12.46 11.35 14.28
N GLU A 49 12.47 10.11 14.78
CA GLU A 49 13.18 8.99 14.12
C GLU A 49 12.52 8.62 12.78
N LYS A 50 11.19 8.70 12.72
CA LYS A 50 10.38 8.37 11.55
C LYS A 50 9.36 9.47 11.31
N VAL A 51 9.11 9.78 10.04
CA VAL A 51 8.15 10.78 9.60
C VAL A 51 7.30 10.23 8.46
N GLY A 52 6.05 10.67 8.39
CA GLY A 52 5.18 10.35 7.26
C GLY A 52 5.52 11.17 6.03
N ARG A 53 4.82 10.93 4.91
CA ARG A 53 5.04 11.63 3.61
C ARG A 53 5.10 13.16 3.73
N MET A 54 4.32 13.72 4.64
CA MET A 54 4.37 15.14 5.01
C MET A 54 5.21 15.27 6.27
N ALA A 55 6.53 15.40 6.10
CA ALA A 55 7.46 15.48 7.22
C ALA A 55 7.08 16.60 8.19
N ASP A 56 6.85 17.82 7.69
CA ASP A 56 6.42 18.95 8.52
C ASP A 56 5.11 18.69 9.27
N PHE A 57 4.17 17.98 8.66
CA PHE A 57 2.93 17.61 9.33
C PHE A 57 3.17 16.65 10.50
N SER A 58 4.13 15.73 10.35
CA SER A 58 4.54 14.83 11.43
C SER A 58 5.11 15.62 12.61
N TYR A 59 6.01 16.59 12.34
CA TYR A 59 6.59 17.47 13.35
C TYR A 59 5.53 18.36 14.03
N TRP A 60 4.65 18.97 13.26
CA TRP A 60 3.60 19.85 13.79
C TRP A 60 2.56 19.09 14.60
N GLY A 61 2.06 17.98 14.07
CA GLY A 61 1.06 17.17 14.76
C GLY A 61 1.59 16.59 16.07
N TYR A 62 2.85 16.11 16.09
CA TYR A 62 3.53 15.70 17.32
C TYR A 62 3.62 16.86 18.32
N ALA A 63 4.11 18.02 17.89
CA ALA A 63 4.27 19.18 18.76
C ALA A 63 2.93 19.72 19.29
N ILE A 64 1.86 19.65 18.50
CA ILE A 64 0.50 20.04 18.89
C ILE A 64 -0.07 19.04 19.91
N ALA A 65 0.09 17.74 19.68
CA ALA A 65 -0.35 16.72 20.63
C ALA A 65 0.31 16.94 22.01
N GLU A 66 1.61 17.16 22.03
CA GLU A 66 2.36 17.50 23.25
C GLU A 66 1.92 18.84 23.87
N ALA A 67 1.60 19.84 23.05
CA ALA A 67 1.09 21.13 23.53
C ALA A 67 -0.29 21.00 24.17
N MET A 68 -1.11 20.04 23.72
CA MET A 68 -2.41 19.71 24.30
C MET A 68 -2.32 18.76 25.51
N GLY A 69 -1.11 18.41 25.96
CA GLY A 69 -0.90 17.45 27.06
C GLY A 69 -1.24 16.00 26.68
N LYS A 70 -1.23 15.68 25.38
CA LYS A 70 -1.34 14.33 24.84
C LYS A 70 0.04 13.80 24.48
N ASN A 71 0.13 12.50 24.26
CA ASN A 71 1.38 11.87 23.83
C ASN A 71 1.58 12.10 22.32
N GLY A 72 2.67 12.80 21.96
CA GLY A 72 3.03 13.04 20.57
C GLY A 72 3.33 11.77 19.78
N GLN A 73 3.89 10.74 20.45
CA GLN A 73 4.16 9.46 19.82
C GLN A 73 2.87 8.73 19.45
N GLU A 74 1.85 8.77 20.32
CA GLU A 74 0.53 8.18 20.05
C GLU A 74 -0.12 8.83 18.80
N PHE A 75 -0.01 10.16 18.67
CA PHE A 75 -0.44 10.85 17.45
C PHE A 75 0.34 10.37 16.22
N LEU A 76 1.68 10.30 16.33
CA LEU A 76 2.55 9.95 15.21
C LEU A 76 2.27 8.52 14.72
N ASP A 77 2.14 7.57 15.63
CA ASP A 77 1.82 6.18 15.32
C ASP A 77 0.44 6.08 14.64
N ALA A 78 -0.59 6.72 15.20
CA ALA A 78 -1.92 6.73 14.61
C ALA A 78 -1.95 7.38 13.22
N TYR A 79 -1.16 8.44 13.00
CA TYR A 79 -1.04 9.09 11.71
C TYR A 79 -0.34 8.20 10.67
N LEU A 80 0.78 7.58 11.05
CA LEU A 80 1.52 6.66 10.17
C LEU A 80 0.69 5.42 9.82
N ASP A 81 -0.05 4.87 10.78
CA ASP A 81 -0.96 3.75 10.55
C ASP A 81 -2.13 4.14 9.64
N ASN A 82 -2.70 5.34 9.81
CA ASN A 82 -3.72 5.84 8.92
C ASN A 82 -3.17 6.05 7.49
N GLN A 83 -1.95 6.58 7.34
CA GLN A 83 -1.31 6.72 6.04
C GLN A 83 -1.12 5.36 5.37
N ASN A 84 -0.60 4.37 6.10
CA ASN A 84 -0.43 3.00 5.60
C ASN A 84 -1.78 2.40 5.16
N ARG A 85 -2.84 2.54 5.97
CA ARG A 85 -4.19 2.06 5.62
C ARG A 85 -4.77 2.76 4.40
N VAL A 86 -4.68 4.10 4.32
CA VAL A 86 -5.16 4.86 3.16
C VAL A 86 -4.41 4.46 1.90
N ASN A 87 -3.11 4.12 1.99
CA ASN A 87 -2.38 3.57 0.86
C ASN A 87 -2.85 2.17 0.50
N GLU A 88 -3.06 1.28 1.47
CA GLU A 88 -3.62 -0.06 1.21
C GLU A 88 -5.00 0.02 0.53
N GLU A 89 -5.87 0.93 0.97
CA GLU A 89 -7.18 1.20 0.37
C GLU A 89 -7.06 1.84 -1.02
N ALA A 90 -6.15 2.81 -1.21
CA ALA A 90 -5.89 3.44 -2.50
C ALA A 90 -5.27 2.46 -3.50
N LEU A 91 -4.41 1.56 -3.04
CA LEU A 91 -3.82 0.47 -3.81
C LEU A 91 -4.87 -0.60 -4.14
N ALA A 92 -5.81 -0.89 -3.23
CA ALA A 92 -6.97 -1.74 -3.52
C ALA A 92 -7.91 -1.08 -4.56
N SER A 93 -7.99 0.25 -4.59
CA SER A 93 -8.78 0.99 -5.58
C SER A 93 -8.14 1.04 -6.97
N ASN A 94 -6.82 0.79 -7.09
CA ASN A 94 -6.12 0.76 -8.37
C ASN A 94 -5.71 -0.68 -8.74
N PRO A 95 -6.44 -1.35 -9.65
CA PRO A 95 -6.23 -2.77 -9.94
C PRO A 95 -4.82 -3.07 -10.48
N ILE A 96 -4.17 -2.11 -11.14
CA ILE A 96 -2.80 -2.28 -11.67
C ILE A 96 -1.80 -2.32 -10.52
N ALA A 97 -1.95 -1.43 -9.54
CA ALA A 97 -1.07 -1.42 -8.39
C ALA A 97 -1.26 -2.69 -7.55
N THR A 98 -2.50 -3.15 -7.37
CA THR A 98 -2.82 -4.43 -6.73
C THR A 98 -2.15 -5.61 -7.46
N ALA A 99 -2.23 -5.65 -8.80
CA ALA A 99 -1.62 -6.72 -9.59
C ALA A 99 -0.08 -6.70 -9.51
N VAL A 100 0.55 -5.51 -9.52
CA VAL A 100 2.00 -5.38 -9.35
C VAL A 100 2.44 -5.83 -7.95
N MET A 101 1.66 -5.49 -6.91
CA MET A 101 1.91 -5.96 -5.55
C MET A 101 1.84 -7.49 -5.46
N ALA A 102 0.80 -8.09 -6.03
CA ALA A 102 0.64 -9.53 -6.05
C ALA A 102 1.78 -10.22 -6.82
N LEU A 103 2.18 -9.68 -7.97
CA LEU A 103 3.34 -10.15 -8.74
C LEU A 103 4.63 -10.09 -7.90
N MET A 104 4.83 -9.04 -7.12
CA MET A 104 6.05 -8.83 -6.34
C MET A 104 6.01 -9.41 -4.93
N ARG A 105 4.91 -10.08 -4.54
CA ARG A 105 4.71 -10.61 -3.17
C ARG A 105 5.82 -11.58 -2.74
N ARG A 106 6.27 -12.45 -3.66
CA ARG A 106 7.34 -13.44 -3.43
C ARG A 106 8.62 -13.17 -4.23
N ASN A 107 8.63 -12.08 -5.00
CA ASN A 107 9.73 -11.74 -5.89
C ASN A 107 10.52 -10.56 -5.31
N TYR A 108 11.84 -10.67 -5.30
CA TYR A 108 12.71 -9.54 -5.03
C TYR A 108 12.79 -8.66 -6.26
N LYS A 109 12.98 -9.27 -7.44
CA LYS A 109 13.20 -8.55 -8.69
C LYS A 109 12.45 -9.24 -9.82
N TRP A 110 11.79 -8.45 -10.66
CA TRP A 110 11.21 -8.93 -11.91
C TRP A 110 11.68 -8.03 -13.06
N SER A 111 12.06 -8.60 -14.19
CA SER A 111 12.46 -7.82 -15.36
C SER A 111 12.10 -8.48 -16.67
N SER A 112 11.56 -7.68 -17.61
CA SER A 112 11.27 -8.08 -18.99
C SER A 112 10.82 -6.87 -19.82
N SER A 113 10.14 -7.10 -20.94
CA SER A 113 9.44 -6.06 -21.71
C SER A 113 8.14 -5.60 -21.01
N VAL A 114 7.69 -4.38 -21.28
CA VAL A 114 6.41 -3.88 -20.74
C VAL A 114 5.21 -4.70 -21.24
N SER A 115 5.26 -5.21 -22.48
CA SER A 115 4.22 -6.11 -23.00
C SER A 115 4.18 -7.42 -22.24
N ARG A 116 5.35 -7.94 -21.83
CA ARG A 116 5.42 -9.14 -21.01
C ARG A 116 4.90 -8.90 -19.59
N LEU A 117 5.17 -7.71 -19.05
CA LEU A 117 4.61 -7.30 -17.77
C LEU A 117 3.09 -7.30 -17.82
N LEU A 118 2.48 -6.70 -18.86
CA LEU A 118 1.03 -6.67 -19.01
C LEU A 118 0.43 -8.08 -18.96
N TYR A 119 0.96 -9.01 -19.76
CA TYR A 119 0.54 -10.39 -19.75
C TYR A 119 0.66 -11.04 -18.35
N LYS A 120 1.78 -10.80 -17.65
CA LYS A 120 1.97 -11.32 -16.29
C LYS A 120 0.96 -10.72 -15.30
N LEU A 121 0.66 -9.43 -15.41
CA LEU A 121 -0.34 -8.78 -14.56
C LEU A 121 -1.74 -9.31 -14.84
N GLU A 122 -2.08 -9.64 -16.08
CA GLU A 122 -3.37 -10.28 -16.43
C GLU A 122 -3.51 -11.68 -15.81
N LEU A 123 -2.45 -12.49 -15.85
CA LEU A 123 -2.45 -13.79 -15.18
C LEU A 123 -2.64 -13.66 -13.67
N VAL A 124 -1.84 -12.79 -13.03
CA VAL A 124 -1.93 -12.54 -11.59
C VAL A 124 -3.31 -11.97 -11.22
N ALA A 125 -3.88 -11.10 -12.06
CA ALA A 125 -5.22 -10.58 -11.83
C ALA A 125 -6.31 -11.66 -11.90
N GLY A 126 -6.16 -12.64 -12.79
CA GLY A 126 -7.03 -13.82 -12.84
C GLY A 126 -6.96 -14.64 -11.56
N ASP A 127 -5.74 -14.93 -11.08
CA ASP A 127 -5.50 -15.72 -9.87
C ASP A 127 -6.01 -15.02 -8.59
N GLU A 128 -5.85 -13.69 -8.52
CA GLU A 128 -6.20 -12.86 -7.35
C GLU A 128 -7.61 -12.26 -7.46
N GLN A 129 -8.40 -12.66 -8.47
CA GLN A 129 -9.76 -12.14 -8.72
C GLN A 129 -9.84 -10.60 -8.83
N ILE A 130 -8.81 -9.98 -9.38
CA ILE A 130 -8.76 -8.53 -9.61
C ILE A 130 -9.59 -8.19 -10.85
N ASN A 131 -10.48 -7.21 -10.74
CA ASN A 131 -11.35 -6.81 -11.85
C ASN A 131 -10.56 -6.04 -12.94
N THR A 132 -10.23 -6.74 -14.03
CA THR A 132 -9.53 -6.20 -15.21
C THR A 132 -10.45 -5.54 -16.25
N HIS A 133 -11.78 -5.59 -16.05
CA HIS A 133 -12.76 -4.97 -16.96
C HIS A 133 -13.00 -3.47 -16.70
N GLN A 134 -12.33 -2.90 -15.68
CA GLN A 134 -12.42 -1.48 -15.39
C GLN A 134 -11.69 -0.65 -16.45
N LYS A 135 -12.22 0.54 -16.78
CA LYS A 135 -11.62 1.48 -17.75
C LYS A 135 -10.16 1.88 -17.43
N ILE A 136 -9.75 1.73 -16.18
CA ILE A 136 -8.40 2.04 -15.74
C ILE A 136 -7.39 0.95 -16.15
N TRP A 137 -7.83 -0.30 -16.34
CA TRP A 137 -6.97 -1.41 -16.75
C TRP A 137 -6.38 -1.15 -18.16
N PRO A 138 -5.08 -1.36 -18.36
CA PRO A 138 -4.43 -1.02 -19.62
C PRO A 138 -4.75 -2.06 -20.68
N ALA A 139 -5.27 -1.62 -21.83
CA ALA A 139 -5.51 -2.47 -22.99
C ALA A 139 -4.22 -2.84 -23.75
N ASP A 140 -3.13 -2.09 -23.54
CA ASP A 140 -1.84 -2.30 -24.20
C ASP A 140 -0.65 -1.82 -23.35
N ALA A 141 0.56 -2.23 -23.76
CA ALA A 141 1.81 -1.94 -23.05
C ALA A 141 2.15 -0.44 -22.96
N ASN A 142 1.73 0.38 -23.93
CA ASN A 142 1.96 1.82 -23.90
C ASN A 142 1.06 2.48 -22.86
N VAL A 143 -0.19 2.04 -22.74
CA VAL A 143 -1.11 2.48 -21.69
C VAL A 143 -0.61 2.02 -20.32
N LEU A 144 -0.13 0.78 -20.17
CA LEU A 144 0.44 0.29 -18.92
C LEU A 144 1.61 1.17 -18.44
N SER A 145 2.50 1.57 -19.35
CA SER A 145 3.61 2.48 -19.01
C SER A 145 3.13 3.82 -18.44
N LYS A 146 2.01 4.37 -18.94
CA LYS A 146 1.42 5.61 -18.42
C LYS A 146 0.79 5.38 -17.05
N ARG A 147 0.01 4.30 -16.91
CA ARG A 147 -0.64 3.94 -15.65
C ARG A 147 0.34 3.64 -14.52
N LEU A 148 1.46 2.97 -14.80
CA LEU A 148 2.52 2.74 -13.83
C LEU A 148 3.10 4.05 -13.28
N LYS A 149 3.21 5.10 -14.12
CA LYS A 149 3.66 6.42 -13.66
C LYS A 149 2.66 7.06 -12.70
N GLU A 150 1.37 6.89 -12.94
CA GLU A 150 0.30 7.41 -12.06
C GLU A 150 0.35 6.77 -10.66
N VAL A 151 0.69 5.48 -10.57
CA VAL A 151 0.77 4.75 -9.30
C VAL A 151 2.18 4.67 -8.70
N LYS A 152 3.17 5.33 -9.31
CA LYS A 152 4.57 5.20 -8.93
C LYS A 152 4.81 5.52 -7.45
N SER A 153 4.31 6.66 -6.98
CA SER A 153 4.48 7.07 -5.58
C SER A 153 3.86 6.07 -4.59
N ASN A 154 2.74 5.44 -4.96
CA ASN A 154 2.05 4.49 -4.10
C ASN A 154 2.84 3.17 -4.02
N LEU A 155 3.44 2.73 -5.13
CA LEU A 155 4.30 1.54 -5.16
C LEU A 155 5.59 1.77 -4.36
N GLU A 156 6.23 2.94 -4.49
CA GLU A 156 7.46 3.26 -3.77
C GLU A 156 7.26 3.26 -2.25
N GLU A 157 6.10 3.72 -1.78
CA GLU A 157 5.75 3.77 -0.36
C GLU A 157 5.66 2.38 0.29
N ILE A 158 5.21 1.38 -0.47
CA ILE A 158 5.19 -0.01 0.00
C ILE A 158 6.51 -0.76 -0.27
N GLY A 159 7.54 -0.07 -0.79
CA GLY A 159 8.86 -0.63 -1.06
C GLY A 159 9.01 -1.27 -2.44
N ILE A 160 8.07 -1.03 -3.38
CA ILE A 160 8.16 -1.51 -4.76
C ILE A 160 8.61 -0.36 -5.65
N GLN A 161 9.80 -0.50 -6.23
CA GLN A 161 10.37 0.47 -7.16
C GLN A 161 10.41 -0.11 -8.56
N TYR A 162 10.33 0.75 -9.58
CA TYR A 162 10.56 0.30 -10.95
C TYR A 162 11.31 1.33 -11.79
N GLU A 163 12.01 0.82 -12.80
CA GLU A 163 12.66 1.61 -13.83
C GLU A 163 12.31 1.08 -15.22
N ILE A 164 12.22 1.99 -16.20
CA ILE A 164 12.00 1.66 -17.60
C ILE A 164 13.17 2.22 -18.39
N ARG A 165 13.87 1.36 -19.13
CA ARG A 165 15.02 1.71 -19.98
C ARG A 165 14.80 1.23 -21.41
N HIS A 166 15.42 1.91 -22.37
CA HIS A 166 15.44 1.45 -23.75
C HIS A 166 16.44 0.29 -23.89
N ALA A 167 16.01 -0.82 -24.48
CA ALA A 167 16.82 -2.01 -24.70
C ALA A 167 16.71 -2.44 -26.18
N GLY A 168 17.19 -1.56 -27.08
CA GLY A 168 17.08 -1.75 -28.52
C GLY A 168 15.63 -1.74 -28.99
N ASP A 169 15.13 -2.91 -29.40
CA ASP A 169 13.83 -3.09 -30.04
C ASP A 169 12.63 -2.95 -29.08
N TYR A 170 12.87 -2.88 -27.77
CA TYR A 170 11.79 -2.77 -26.78
C TYR A 170 12.19 -1.94 -25.54
N LYS A 171 11.19 -1.58 -24.74
CA LYS A 171 11.37 -0.97 -23.41
C LYS A 171 11.48 -2.07 -22.36
N LYS A 172 12.66 -2.20 -21.73
CA LYS A 172 12.88 -3.10 -20.60
C LYS A 172 12.40 -2.41 -19.33
N ILE A 173 11.55 -3.08 -18.57
CA ILE A 173 11.12 -2.66 -17.24
C ILE A 173 11.76 -3.59 -16.20
N ILE A 174 12.25 -3.00 -15.13
CA ILE A 174 12.80 -3.70 -13.97
C ILE A 174 12.00 -3.23 -12.75
N ILE A 175 11.43 -4.16 -12.01
CA ILE A 175 10.67 -3.93 -10.79
C ILE A 175 11.43 -4.60 -9.64
N THR A 176 11.61 -3.88 -8.54
CA THR A 176 12.33 -4.35 -7.35
C THR A 176 11.47 -4.14 -6.12
N ASN A 177 11.36 -5.14 -5.26
CA ASN A 177 10.70 -5.05 -3.97
C ASN A 177 11.75 -5.09 -2.85
N VAL A 178 12.09 -3.93 -2.29
CA VAL A 178 13.17 -3.80 -1.29
C VAL A 178 12.89 -4.59 -0.01
N LYS A 179 11.63 -4.87 0.31
CA LYS A 179 11.25 -5.70 1.47
C LYS A 179 11.65 -7.17 1.29
N ASN A 180 11.84 -7.62 0.06
CA ASN A 180 12.16 -9.00 -0.29
C ASN A 180 13.64 -9.21 -0.66
N GLU A 181 14.54 -8.25 -0.42
CA GLU A 181 15.95 -8.31 -0.85
C GLU A 181 16.69 -9.59 -0.47
N LYS A 182 16.42 -10.14 0.71
CA LYS A 182 17.13 -11.31 1.24
C LYS A 182 16.44 -12.65 0.94
N THR A 183 15.18 -12.64 0.53
CA THR A 183 14.32 -13.84 0.53
C THR A 183 13.54 -14.03 -0.78
N GLY A 184 13.45 -13.00 -1.62
CA GLY A 184 12.64 -13.01 -2.82
C GLY A 184 13.37 -13.54 -4.04
N GLN A 185 12.60 -14.07 -5.00
CA GLN A 185 13.14 -14.58 -6.26
C GLN A 185 13.56 -13.44 -7.20
N ILE A 186 14.59 -13.68 -8.01
CA ILE A 186 14.97 -12.82 -9.14
C ILE A 186 14.45 -13.46 -10.41
N ILE A 187 13.53 -12.78 -11.10
CA ILE A 187 12.90 -13.25 -12.32
C ILE A 187 13.33 -12.36 -13.48
N GLU A 188 13.98 -12.97 -14.47
CA GLU A 188 14.21 -12.36 -15.78
C GLU A 188 13.40 -13.14 -16.82
N ASP A 189 12.28 -12.55 -17.24
CA ASP A 189 11.33 -13.21 -18.14
C ASP A 189 11.72 -12.90 -19.59
N ASP A 190 11.73 -13.90 -20.46
CA ASP A 190 12.11 -13.70 -21.87
C ASP A 190 11.15 -12.72 -22.57
N PRO A 191 11.67 -11.59 -23.11
CA PRO A 191 10.85 -10.54 -23.72
C PRO A 191 10.12 -10.99 -25.00
N LYS A 192 10.54 -12.09 -25.63
CA LYS A 192 9.98 -12.63 -26.89
C LYS A 192 9.25 -13.96 -26.70
N LYS A 193 9.13 -14.48 -25.48
CA LYS A 193 8.45 -15.76 -25.21
C LYS A 193 7.00 -15.67 -25.68
N THR A 194 6.61 -16.61 -26.54
CA THR A 194 5.27 -16.70 -27.11
C THR A 194 4.22 -16.71 -25.99
N MET A 195 3.17 -15.90 -26.12
CA MET A 195 2.06 -15.81 -25.17
C MET A 195 1.19 -17.07 -25.27
N THR A 196 1.69 -18.22 -24.82
CA THR A 196 0.88 -19.42 -24.67
C THR A 196 0.24 -19.40 -23.30
N ASN A 197 -1.09 -19.45 -23.26
CA ASN A 197 -1.87 -19.68 -22.04
C ASN A 197 -1.59 -21.10 -21.52
N THR A 198 -0.46 -21.29 -20.86
CA THR A 198 -0.25 -22.42 -19.97
C THR A 198 -0.67 -21.96 -18.58
N PRO A 199 -1.68 -22.60 -17.95
CA PRO A 199 -2.01 -22.32 -16.56
C PRO A 199 -0.76 -22.51 -15.70
N LEU A 200 -0.60 -21.72 -14.64
CA LEU A 200 0.38 -21.99 -13.58
C LEU A 200 -0.04 -23.23 -12.77
N SER A 201 -0.21 -24.38 -13.42
CA SER A 201 -0.21 -25.68 -12.75
C SER A 201 1.25 -26.06 -12.50
N GLY A 202 1.80 -25.46 -11.45
CA GLY A 202 3.19 -25.64 -11.02
C GLY A 202 3.41 -25.20 -9.58
N PHE A 203 2.40 -25.33 -8.73
CA PHE A 203 2.59 -25.45 -7.29
C PHE A 203 2.65 -26.96 -6.99
N GLY A 204 3.70 -27.36 -6.28
CA GLY A 204 4.24 -28.72 -6.29
C GLY A 204 3.23 -29.83 -6.01
N THR A 205 3.31 -30.87 -6.84
CA THR A 205 3.01 -32.23 -6.38
C THR A 205 3.94 -32.51 -5.21
N THR A 206 3.35 -32.81 -4.07
CA THR A 206 4.01 -33.27 -2.86
C THR A 206 4.96 -34.42 -3.24
N GLU A 207 6.26 -34.21 -3.07
CA GLU A 207 7.23 -35.30 -3.02
C GLU A 207 6.78 -36.24 -1.91
N ALA A 208 6.40 -37.46 -2.32
CA ALA A 208 6.07 -38.53 -1.43
C ALA A 208 7.30 -38.85 -0.58
N LEU A 209 7.18 -38.59 0.73
CA LEU A 209 8.05 -39.20 1.73
C LEU A 209 8.01 -40.71 1.51
N SER A 210 9.17 -41.27 1.17
CA SER A 210 9.44 -42.71 1.16
C SER A 210 9.04 -43.30 2.51
N THR A 211 7.87 -43.93 2.54
CA THR A 211 7.49 -44.80 3.64
C THR A 211 8.04 -46.17 3.29
N GLU A 212 9.16 -46.55 3.93
CA GLU A 212 9.54 -47.95 4.04
C GLU A 212 8.39 -48.70 4.72
N ALA A 213 7.75 -49.58 3.97
CA ALA A 213 6.75 -50.50 4.49
C ALA A 213 7.45 -51.49 5.43
N ILE A 214 7.23 -51.34 6.73
CA ILE A 214 7.43 -52.42 7.69
C ILE A 214 6.29 -53.41 7.46
N ASP A 215 6.64 -54.62 7.02
CA ASP A 215 5.72 -55.73 6.79
C ASP A 215 5.27 -56.32 8.13
N ILE A 216 3.99 -56.14 8.48
CA ILE A 216 3.40 -56.56 9.75
C ILE A 216 3.08 -58.08 9.78
N ASN A 217 3.39 -58.84 8.71
CA ASN A 217 3.15 -60.29 8.67
C ASN A 217 4.35 -61.17 9.05
N THR A 218 5.38 -60.64 9.72
CA THR A 218 6.55 -61.42 10.17
C THR A 218 6.66 -61.62 11.69
N LEU A 219 5.55 -61.54 12.43
CA LEU A 219 5.54 -61.75 13.90
C LEU A 219 4.40 -62.64 14.43
N LEU A 220 3.99 -63.62 13.62
CA LEU A 220 3.28 -64.81 14.11
C LEU A 220 3.88 -66.06 13.44
N ASP A 221 5.06 -66.44 13.92
CA ASP A 221 5.52 -67.82 14.24
C ASP A 221 6.85 -67.76 14.98
#